data_AF-A0A1W2GKD9-F1
#
_entry.id   AF-A0A1W2GKD9-F1
#
_cell.length_a   1.000
_cell.length_b   1.000
_cell.length_c   1.000
_cell.angle_alpha   90.00
_cell.angle_beta   90.00
_cell.angle_gamma   90.00
#
_symmetry.space_group_name_H-M   'P 1'
#
loop_
_entity.id
_entity.type
_entity.pdbx_description
1 polymer ?
#
loop_
_entity_poly.entity_id
_entity_poly.type
_entity_poly.pdbx_seq_one_letter_code
_entity_poly.pdbx_strand_id
1 'polypeptide(L)'
;MRNLLIIFCTAIISFSCSPTSNISPEKLAKNACECFSQLNSGSIDERSTPCLSTPINDNQEEILDKYYSNLTLQDALTTHMMKVTVVMIQSCDKYFDELDGMFTNMYPETPDSDVILDIQALQDSINDIQLADSIKLNLLHKKLALLTKSRQLEEALNLADSISNDYSESETYLIRTYIFTLQGKYEMALEQVNKAVNAGNKGYNIFGELIKRKKKDR
;
A
#
# COMPACT_ATOMS: atom_id res chain seq x y z
N MET A 1 -7.26 -45.16 68.25
CA MET A 1 -6.12 -44.62 67.46
C MET A 1 -5.94 -45.49 66.22
N ARG A 2 -6.45 -45.04 65.08
CA ARG A 2 -6.29 -45.73 63.79
C ARG A 2 -6.11 -44.64 62.74
N ASN A 3 -4.86 -44.48 62.29
CA ASN A 3 -4.42 -43.37 61.44
C ASN A 3 -5.03 -43.47 60.04
N LEU A 4 -5.63 -42.36 59.63
CA LEU A 4 -6.08 -42.03 58.29
C LEU A 4 -4.85 -41.59 57.48
N LEU A 5 -4.54 -42.28 56.38
CA LEU A 5 -3.52 -41.85 55.41
C LEU A 5 -4.25 -41.53 54.10
N ILE A 6 -4.62 -40.25 53.95
CA ILE A 6 -5.16 -39.71 52.70
C ILE A 6 -3.96 -39.33 51.84
N ILE A 7 -3.77 -40.05 50.73
CA ILE A 7 -2.79 -39.71 49.70
C ILE A 7 -3.45 -38.67 48.79
N PHE A 8 -3.00 -37.41 48.90
CA PHE A 8 -3.31 -36.35 47.94
C PHE A 8 -2.43 -36.53 46.69
N CYS A 9 -3.00 -37.10 45.62
CA CYS A 9 -2.41 -37.02 44.29
C CYS A 9 -2.75 -35.64 43.69
N THR A 10 -1.90 -34.65 43.92
CA THR A 10 -1.92 -33.38 43.18
C THR A 10 -1.35 -33.60 41.79
N ALA A 11 -2.23 -33.80 40.81
CA ALA A 11 -1.89 -33.67 39.40
C ALA A 11 -1.74 -32.17 39.07
N ILE A 12 -0.52 -31.65 39.10
CA ILE A 12 -0.20 -30.34 38.53
C ILE A 12 0.07 -30.59 37.04
N ILE A 13 -0.99 -30.55 36.24
CA ILE A 13 -0.86 -30.41 34.79
C ILE A 13 -0.62 -28.92 34.54
N SER A 14 0.64 -28.50 34.53
CA SER A 14 1.03 -27.20 34.02
C SER A 14 0.88 -27.21 32.50
N PHE A 15 -0.32 -26.87 32.01
CA PHE A 15 -0.46 -26.32 30.67
C PHE A 15 0.27 -24.98 30.66
N SER A 16 1.52 -24.98 30.20
CA SER A 16 2.20 -23.77 29.77
C SER A 16 1.52 -23.26 28.50
N CYS A 17 0.36 -22.62 28.67
CA CYS A 17 -0.13 -21.64 27.69
C CYS A 17 0.85 -20.47 27.75
N SER A 18 1.91 -20.53 26.94
CA SER A 18 2.65 -19.32 26.59
C SER A 18 1.61 -18.30 26.14
N PRO A 19 1.54 -17.09 26.74
CA PRO A 19 0.60 -16.07 26.30
C PRO A 19 0.83 -15.90 24.79
N THR A 20 -0.19 -16.23 24.01
CA THR A 20 -0.06 -16.14 22.57
C THR A 20 0.09 -14.66 22.24
N SER A 21 1.32 -14.23 22.02
CA SER A 21 1.67 -12.86 21.66
C SER A 21 0.66 -12.25 20.69
N ASN A 22 0.22 -11.04 21.02
CA ASN A 22 -0.78 -10.28 20.25
C ASN A 22 -0.15 -9.48 19.11
N ILE A 23 1.14 -9.67 18.85
CA ILE A 23 1.92 -8.92 17.87
C ILE A 23 2.32 -9.76 16.64
N SER A 24 1.66 -10.90 16.37
CA SER A 24 1.80 -11.53 15.04
C SER A 24 1.14 -10.62 13.99
N PRO A 25 1.60 -10.62 12.72
CA PRO A 25 1.00 -9.77 11.71
C PRO A 25 -0.52 -9.92 11.58
N GLU A 26 -1.04 -11.16 11.68
CA GLU A 26 -2.46 -11.47 11.54
C GLU A 26 -3.28 -10.95 12.73
N LYS A 27 -2.78 -11.17 13.95
CA LYS A 27 -3.46 -10.70 15.16
C LYS A 27 -3.42 -9.19 15.28
N LEU A 28 -2.28 -8.60 14.98
CA LEU A 28 -2.11 -7.16 15.00
C LEU A 28 -2.98 -6.50 13.94
N ALA A 29 -3.03 -7.04 12.72
CA ALA A 29 -3.93 -6.56 11.67
C ALA A 29 -5.41 -6.62 12.08
N LYS A 30 -5.82 -7.71 12.74
CA LYS A 30 -7.19 -7.85 13.25
C LYS A 30 -7.50 -6.76 14.29
N ASN A 31 -6.65 -6.61 15.30
CA ASN A 31 -6.82 -5.60 16.34
C ASN A 31 -6.78 -4.17 15.77
N ALA A 32 -5.86 -3.92 14.85
CA ALA A 32 -5.74 -2.65 14.15
C ALA A 32 -6.99 -2.35 13.32
N CYS A 33 -7.56 -3.35 12.63
CA CYS A 33 -8.81 -3.18 11.90
C CYS A 33 -9.99 -2.85 12.81
N GLU A 34 -10.13 -3.56 13.94
CA GLU A 34 -11.17 -3.30 14.93
C GLU A 34 -11.06 -1.87 15.48
N CYS A 35 -9.85 -1.45 15.88
CA CYS A 35 -9.54 -0.10 16.33
C CYS A 35 -9.84 0.95 15.24
N PHE A 36 -9.30 0.76 14.03
CA PHE A 36 -9.44 1.70 12.92
C PHE A 36 -10.91 1.88 12.50
N SER A 37 -11.68 0.79 12.57
CA SER A 37 -13.11 0.81 12.24
C SER A 37 -13.93 1.67 13.20
N GLN A 38 -13.50 1.80 14.46
CA GLN A 38 -14.16 2.64 15.47
C GLN A 38 -13.83 4.13 15.34
N LEU A 39 -12.72 4.48 14.67
CA LEU A 39 -12.31 5.86 14.45
C LEU A 39 -12.94 6.40 13.16
N ASN A 40 -13.83 7.39 13.27
CA ASN A 40 -14.63 7.93 12.16
C ASN A 40 -14.22 9.34 11.69
N SER A 41 -13.20 9.93 12.29
CA SER A 41 -12.73 11.28 11.99
C SER A 41 -11.22 11.35 11.95
N GLY A 42 -10.69 12.32 11.21
CA GLY A 42 -9.26 12.50 11.02
C GLY A 42 -8.72 11.79 9.79
N SER A 43 -7.49 12.14 9.43
CA SER A 43 -6.77 11.53 8.31
C SER A 43 -6.53 10.03 8.56
N ILE A 44 -6.18 9.29 7.50
CA ILE A 44 -5.78 7.89 7.64
C ILE A 44 -4.59 7.74 8.58
N ASP A 45 -3.66 8.70 8.59
CA ASP A 45 -2.46 8.68 9.44
C ASP A 45 -2.82 8.90 10.90
N GLU A 46 -3.71 9.87 11.18
CA GLU A 46 -4.20 10.15 12.53
C GLU A 46 -4.91 8.94 13.14
N ARG A 47 -5.63 8.17 12.33
CA ARG A 47 -6.34 6.96 12.78
C ARG A 47 -5.47 5.71 12.80
N SER A 48 -4.52 5.59 11.87
CA SER A 48 -3.59 4.46 11.82
C SER A 48 -2.55 4.55 12.94
N THR A 49 -2.18 5.75 13.38
CA THR A 49 -1.17 5.94 14.42
C THR A 49 -1.50 5.17 15.71
N PRO A 50 -2.64 5.41 16.40
CA PRO A 50 -2.95 4.68 17.62
C PRO A 50 -3.30 3.21 17.39
N CYS A 51 -3.80 2.84 16.20
CA CYS A 51 -4.26 1.49 15.92
C CYS A 51 -3.18 0.54 15.39
N LEU A 52 -2.12 1.07 14.79
CA LEU A 52 -1.11 0.32 14.06
C LEU A 52 0.31 0.74 14.46
N SER A 53 0.66 2.01 14.28
CA SER A 53 2.03 2.49 14.50
C SER A 53 2.45 2.42 15.97
N THR A 54 1.58 2.85 16.90
CA THR A 54 1.85 2.77 18.34
C THR A 54 2.04 1.33 18.81
N PRO A 55 1.13 0.37 18.53
CA PRO A 55 1.36 -1.03 18.88
C PRO A 55 2.66 -1.62 18.30
N ILE A 56 3.06 -1.28 17.08
CA ILE A 56 4.33 -1.73 16.51
C ILE A 56 5.52 -1.11 17.26
N ASN A 57 5.45 0.19 17.54
CA ASN A 57 6.51 0.93 18.24
C ASN A 57 6.69 0.48 19.70
N ASP A 58 5.61 0.12 20.37
CA ASP A 58 5.64 -0.34 21.76
C ASP A 58 6.19 -1.77 21.89
N ASN A 59 6.25 -2.52 20.78
CA ASN A 59 6.64 -3.94 20.77
C ASN A 59 7.82 -4.24 19.83
N GLN A 60 8.65 -3.24 19.53
CA GLN A 60 9.75 -3.34 18.55
C GLN A 60 10.74 -4.48 18.85
N GLU A 61 11.14 -4.64 20.11
CA GLU A 61 12.06 -5.70 20.54
C GLU A 61 11.43 -7.10 20.38
N GLU A 62 10.18 -7.26 20.82
CA GLU A 62 9.48 -8.56 20.67
C GLU A 62 9.28 -8.90 19.18
N ILE A 63 8.96 -7.91 18.34
CA ILE A 63 8.84 -8.09 16.89
C ILE A 63 10.17 -8.59 16.30
N LEU A 64 11.28 -7.95 16.65
CA LEU A 64 12.61 -8.31 16.18
C LEU A 64 12.97 -9.72 16.63
N ASP A 65 12.98 -9.97 17.93
CA ASP A 65 13.49 -11.21 18.52
C ASP A 65 12.67 -12.43 18.10
N LYS A 66 11.35 -12.28 17.99
CA LYS A 66 10.45 -13.40 17.77
C LYS A 66 10.22 -13.75 16.30
N TYR A 67 10.22 -12.75 15.41
CA TYR A 67 9.80 -12.94 14.02
C TYR A 67 10.91 -12.68 13.00
N TYR A 68 11.93 -11.90 13.36
CA TYR A 68 12.90 -11.35 12.41
C TYR A 68 14.32 -11.23 12.98
N SER A 69 14.73 -12.19 13.82
CA SER A 69 15.99 -12.13 14.58
C SER A 69 17.26 -12.04 13.71
N ASN A 70 17.15 -12.29 12.41
CA ASN A 70 18.21 -12.19 11.43
C ASN A 70 18.24 -10.85 10.67
N LEU A 71 17.33 -9.91 10.97
CA LEU A 71 17.23 -8.60 10.32
C LEU A 71 17.75 -7.50 11.24
N THR A 72 18.02 -6.32 10.65
CA THR A 72 18.16 -5.10 11.44
C THR A 72 16.81 -4.75 12.06
N LEU A 73 16.80 -3.98 13.15
CA LEU A 73 15.55 -3.49 13.74
C LEU A 73 14.68 -2.77 12.69
N GLN A 74 15.29 -1.90 11.89
CA GLN A 74 14.57 -1.14 10.85
C GLN A 74 13.92 -2.05 9.81
N ASP A 75 14.65 -3.06 9.32
CA ASP A 75 14.15 -4.02 8.34
C ASP A 75 13.06 -4.92 8.92
N ALA A 76 13.20 -5.32 10.19
CA ALA A 76 12.21 -6.09 10.92
C ALA A 76 10.89 -5.32 11.05
N LEU A 77 10.94 -4.05 11.49
CA LEU A 77 9.76 -3.21 11.64
C LEU A 77 9.10 -2.90 10.30
N THR A 78 9.89 -2.59 9.27
CA THR A 78 9.38 -2.36 7.92
C THR A 78 8.69 -3.61 7.37
N THR A 79 9.33 -4.78 7.51
CA THR A 79 8.76 -6.07 7.08
C THR A 79 7.48 -6.40 7.86
N HIS A 80 7.48 -6.17 9.17
CA HIS A 80 6.32 -6.40 10.02
C HIS A 80 5.14 -5.51 9.61
N MET A 81 5.38 -4.20 9.49
CA MET A 81 4.39 -3.21 9.06
C MET A 81 3.79 -3.60 7.71
N MET A 82 4.63 -3.92 6.71
CA MET A 82 4.15 -4.34 5.40
C MET A 82 3.23 -5.56 5.48
N LYS A 83 3.58 -6.59 6.27
CA LYS A 83 2.71 -7.77 6.42
C LYS A 83 1.39 -7.42 7.09
N VAL A 84 1.41 -6.60 8.13
CA VAL A 84 0.19 -6.15 8.81
C VAL A 84 -0.70 -5.37 7.85
N THR A 85 -0.14 -4.41 7.10
CA THR A 85 -0.85 -3.63 6.08
C THR A 85 -1.45 -4.54 5.00
N VAL A 86 -0.73 -5.55 4.51
CA VAL A 86 -1.27 -6.51 3.54
C VAL A 86 -2.46 -7.27 4.12
N VAL A 87 -2.37 -7.77 5.35
CA VAL A 87 -3.49 -8.46 6.01
C VAL A 87 -4.67 -7.51 6.22
N MET A 88 -4.43 -6.26 6.62
CA MET A 88 -5.48 -5.24 6.75
C MET A 88 -6.14 -4.94 5.40
N ILE A 89 -5.36 -4.78 4.33
CA ILE A 89 -5.90 -4.61 2.98
C ILE A 89 -6.76 -5.80 2.57
N GLN A 90 -6.43 -7.03 2.97
CA GLN A 90 -7.19 -8.21 2.58
C GLN A 90 -8.44 -8.48 3.43
N SER A 91 -8.48 -7.97 4.67
CA SER A 91 -9.48 -8.38 5.68
C SER A 91 -10.27 -7.23 6.32
N CYS A 92 -9.88 -5.98 6.10
CA CYS A 92 -10.50 -4.81 6.72
C CYS A 92 -11.13 -3.91 5.66
N ASP A 93 -12.46 -3.91 5.56
CA ASP A 93 -13.20 -3.18 4.50
C ASP A 93 -12.93 -1.67 4.57
N LYS A 94 -13.12 -1.07 5.75
CA LYS A 94 -12.93 0.37 5.94
C LYS A 94 -11.51 0.84 5.60
N TYR A 95 -10.50 0.06 6.00
CA TYR A 95 -9.11 0.39 5.69
C TYR A 95 -8.80 0.24 4.19
N PHE A 96 -9.34 -0.81 3.56
CA PHE A 96 -9.23 -1.01 2.13
C PHE A 96 -9.90 0.12 1.34
N ASP A 97 -11.14 0.47 1.67
CA ASP A 97 -11.91 1.50 0.96
C ASP A 97 -11.18 2.85 1.00
N GLU A 98 -10.53 3.16 2.12
CA GLU A 98 -9.73 4.37 2.25
C GLU A 98 -8.46 4.33 1.42
N LEU A 99 -7.70 3.24 1.47
CA LEU A 99 -6.48 3.10 0.66
C LEU A 99 -6.80 3.06 -0.83
N ASP A 100 -7.88 2.38 -1.24
CA ASP A 100 -8.34 2.36 -2.63
C ASP A 100 -8.83 3.74 -3.07
N GLY A 101 -9.53 4.44 -2.18
CA GLY A 101 -9.95 5.83 -2.39
C GLY A 101 -8.75 6.76 -2.57
N MET A 102 -7.73 6.66 -1.72
CA MET A 102 -6.49 7.43 -1.86
C MET A 102 -5.73 7.09 -3.14
N PHE A 103 -5.63 5.80 -3.47
CA PHE A 103 -4.97 5.34 -4.69
C PHE A 103 -5.70 5.90 -5.91
N THR A 104 -7.01 5.66 -6.04
CA THR A 104 -7.83 6.10 -7.17
C THR A 104 -7.91 7.64 -7.29
N ASN A 105 -7.86 8.36 -6.16
CA ASN A 105 -7.88 9.82 -6.12
C ASN A 105 -6.49 10.46 -6.10
N MET A 106 -5.41 9.71 -6.35
CA MET A 106 -4.09 10.29 -6.58
C MET A 106 -4.14 11.32 -7.73
N TYR A 107 -4.94 11.04 -8.75
CA TYR A 107 -5.33 11.98 -9.80
C TYR A 107 -6.86 12.07 -9.85
N PRO A 108 -7.48 12.99 -9.07
CA PRO A 108 -8.93 13.09 -8.98
C PRO A 108 -9.51 13.41 -10.35
N GLU A 109 -10.62 12.76 -10.68
CA GLU A 109 -11.26 12.94 -11.98
C GLU A 109 -11.65 14.40 -12.19
N THR A 110 -11.28 14.94 -13.33
CA THR A 110 -11.60 16.32 -13.72
C THR A 110 -12.26 16.27 -15.10
N PRO A 111 -13.40 16.94 -15.31
CA PRO A 111 -14.03 16.98 -16.62
C PRO A 111 -13.06 17.42 -17.71
N ASP A 112 -13.15 16.79 -18.87
CA ASP A 112 -12.26 17.10 -20.00
C ASP A 112 -12.35 18.59 -20.41
N SER A 113 -13.56 19.15 -20.36
CA SER A 113 -13.82 20.58 -20.61
C SER A 113 -12.98 21.53 -19.76
N ASP A 114 -12.60 21.10 -18.56
CA ASP A 114 -11.94 21.95 -17.57
C ASP A 114 -10.42 21.96 -17.76
N VAL A 115 -9.86 20.98 -18.47
CA VAL A 115 -8.41 20.81 -18.65
C VAL A 115 -7.94 20.80 -20.11
N ILE A 116 -8.85 20.75 -21.09
CA ILE A 116 -8.49 20.63 -22.50
C ILE A 116 -7.62 21.80 -23.00
N LEU A 117 -7.90 23.03 -22.56
CA LEU A 117 -7.09 24.20 -22.92
C LEU A 117 -5.69 24.15 -22.28
N ASP A 118 -5.58 23.65 -21.06
CA ASP A 118 -4.30 23.47 -20.37
C ASP A 118 -3.45 22.39 -21.06
N ILE A 119 -4.07 21.29 -21.48
CA ILE A 119 -3.41 20.22 -22.25
C ILE A 119 -2.88 20.76 -23.58
N GLN A 120 -3.67 21.58 -24.28
CA GLN A 120 -3.27 22.22 -25.53
C GLN A 120 -2.09 23.19 -25.32
N ALA A 121 -2.18 24.08 -24.33
CA ALA A 121 -1.12 25.04 -24.02
C ALA A 121 0.20 24.33 -23.62
N LEU A 122 0.12 23.21 -22.88
CA LEU A 122 1.27 22.37 -22.58
C LEU A 122 1.85 21.74 -23.86
N GLN A 123 0.99 21.23 -24.75
CA GLN A 123 1.43 20.64 -26.00
C GLN A 123 2.18 21.65 -26.88
N ASP A 124 1.67 22.87 -26.99
CA ASP A 124 2.32 23.95 -27.74
C ASP A 124 3.68 24.30 -27.13
N SER A 125 3.72 24.47 -25.80
CA SER A 125 4.98 24.73 -25.07
C SER A 125 6.01 23.61 -25.24
N ILE A 126 5.58 22.34 -25.26
CA ILE A 126 6.45 21.17 -25.47
C ILE A 126 7.03 21.16 -26.89
N ASN A 127 6.25 21.57 -27.88
CA ASN A 127 6.64 21.59 -29.29
C ASN A 127 7.70 22.68 -29.57
N ASP A 128 7.64 23.80 -28.85
CA ASP A 128 8.59 24.90 -28.99
C ASP A 128 9.98 24.58 -28.39
N ILE A 129 10.06 23.59 -27.48
CA ILE A 129 11.31 23.20 -26.83
C ILE A 129 12.09 22.20 -27.69
N GLN A 130 13.21 22.69 -28.23
CA GLN A 130 14.11 21.97 -29.14
C GLN A 130 14.98 20.90 -28.45
N LEU A 131 15.37 21.10 -27.19
CA LEU A 131 16.24 20.18 -26.46
C LEU A 131 15.45 19.39 -25.41
N ALA A 132 15.70 18.08 -25.32
CA ALA A 132 15.21 17.27 -24.21
C ALA A 132 16.01 17.61 -22.96
N ASP A 133 15.55 18.61 -22.22
CA ASP A 133 16.08 18.98 -20.92
C ASP A 133 15.01 18.82 -19.82
N SER A 134 15.37 19.13 -18.57
CA SER A 134 14.48 18.99 -17.42
C SER A 134 13.22 19.86 -17.52
N ILE A 135 13.20 20.92 -18.34
CA ILE A 135 12.00 21.75 -18.55
C ILE A 135 10.99 20.97 -19.39
N LYS A 136 11.43 20.38 -20.51
CA LYS A 136 10.55 19.57 -21.38
C LYS A 136 9.95 18.40 -20.62
N LEU A 137 10.77 17.69 -19.84
CA LEU A 137 10.32 16.58 -19.00
C LEU A 137 9.25 17.01 -17.98
N ASN A 138 9.47 18.13 -17.29
CA ASN A 138 8.49 18.67 -16.34
C ASN A 138 7.14 19.02 -17.01
N LEU A 139 7.15 19.55 -18.23
CA LEU A 139 5.92 19.81 -18.98
C LEU A 139 5.22 18.52 -19.39
N LEU A 140 5.97 17.50 -19.82
CA LEU A 140 5.44 16.17 -20.13
C LEU A 140 4.79 15.53 -18.89
N HIS A 141 5.38 15.67 -17.70
CA HIS A 141 4.78 15.21 -16.45
C HIS A 141 3.46 15.92 -16.14
N LYS A 142 3.40 17.25 -16.30
CA LYS A 142 2.17 18.02 -16.13
C LYS A 142 1.09 17.54 -17.10
N LYS A 143 1.46 17.31 -18.36
CA LYS A 143 0.54 16.82 -19.38
C LYS A 143 0.03 15.42 -19.02
N LEU A 144 0.92 14.51 -18.61
CA LEU A 144 0.55 13.17 -18.15
C LEU A 144 -0.47 13.22 -17.00
N ALA A 145 -0.23 14.10 -16.01
CA ALA A 145 -1.15 14.31 -14.90
C ALA A 145 -2.53 14.78 -15.37
N LEU A 146 -2.60 15.75 -16.29
CA LEU A 146 -3.88 16.26 -16.81
C LEU A 146 -4.63 15.20 -17.63
N LEU A 147 -3.95 14.50 -18.55
CA LEU A 147 -4.54 13.39 -19.31
C LEU A 147 -5.11 12.30 -18.40
N THR A 148 -4.39 12.01 -17.32
CA THR A 148 -4.83 11.02 -16.32
C THR A 148 -6.05 11.52 -15.54
N LYS A 149 -6.10 12.79 -15.16
CA LYS A 149 -7.25 13.42 -14.49
C LYS A 149 -8.49 13.47 -15.39
N SER A 150 -8.35 13.79 -16.67
CA SER A 150 -9.45 13.81 -17.64
C SER A 150 -9.84 12.44 -18.20
N ARG A 151 -9.23 11.37 -17.69
CA ARG A 151 -9.47 9.98 -18.13
C ARG A 151 -9.21 9.76 -19.63
N GLN A 152 -8.35 10.57 -20.25
CA GLN A 152 -7.76 10.30 -21.55
C GLN A 152 -6.64 9.25 -21.41
N LEU A 153 -7.00 8.06 -20.91
CA LEU A 153 -6.06 7.07 -20.36
C LEU A 153 -5.15 6.42 -21.42
N GLU A 154 -5.62 6.27 -22.65
CA GLU A 154 -4.78 5.77 -23.76
C GLU A 154 -3.72 6.79 -24.18
N GLU A 155 -4.07 8.09 -24.20
CA GLU A 155 -3.10 9.16 -24.45
C GLU A 155 -2.10 9.31 -23.31
N ALA A 156 -2.57 9.19 -22.07
CA ALA A 156 -1.71 9.16 -20.88
C ALA A 156 -0.71 7.99 -20.96
N LEU A 157 -1.16 6.80 -21.39
CA LEU A 157 -0.30 5.63 -21.53
C LEU A 157 0.75 5.82 -22.62
N ASN A 158 0.35 6.30 -23.80
CA ASN A 158 1.28 6.61 -24.90
C ASN A 158 2.33 7.64 -24.48
N LEU A 159 1.92 8.66 -23.71
CA LEU A 159 2.83 9.67 -23.19
C LEU A 159 3.81 9.06 -22.18
N ALA A 160 3.31 8.26 -21.22
CA ALA A 160 4.14 7.56 -20.24
C ALA A 160 5.20 6.66 -20.91
N ASP A 161 4.83 5.98 -22.00
CA ASP A 161 5.75 5.17 -22.78
C ASP A 161 6.80 6.02 -23.51
N SER A 162 6.42 7.19 -24.02
CA SER A 162 7.37 8.07 -24.71
C SER A 162 8.44 8.69 -23.81
N ILE A 163 8.15 8.80 -22.50
CA ILE A 163 9.07 9.38 -21.50
C ILE A 163 9.66 8.33 -20.56
N SER A 164 9.49 7.03 -20.84
CA SER A 164 9.95 5.97 -19.93
C SER A 164 11.45 5.98 -19.69
N ASN A 165 12.23 6.44 -20.67
CA ASN A 165 13.69 6.52 -20.57
C ASN A 165 14.17 7.64 -19.62
N ASP A 166 13.28 8.57 -19.26
CA ASP A 166 13.57 9.67 -18.34
C ASP A 166 13.28 9.32 -16.88
N TYR A 167 12.70 8.14 -16.63
CA TYR A 167 12.37 7.61 -15.32
C TYR A 167 13.15 6.35 -14.98
N SER A 168 13.16 5.97 -13.69
CA SER A 168 13.52 4.60 -13.35
C SER A 168 12.51 3.61 -13.94
N GLU A 169 12.97 2.38 -14.21
CA GLU A 169 12.08 1.30 -14.63
C GLU A 169 10.93 1.10 -13.65
N SER A 170 11.23 1.15 -12.34
CA SER A 170 10.24 0.98 -11.28
C SER A 170 9.13 2.04 -11.33
N GLU A 171 9.49 3.31 -11.55
CA GLU A 171 8.51 4.40 -11.68
C GLU A 171 7.68 4.26 -12.96
N THR A 172 8.31 3.93 -14.09
CA THR A 172 7.59 3.69 -15.36
C THR A 172 6.53 2.59 -15.18
N TYR A 173 6.90 1.47 -14.55
CA TYR A 173 5.97 0.39 -14.28
C TYR A 173 4.85 0.80 -13.30
N LEU A 174 5.14 1.66 -12.32
CA LEU A 174 4.12 2.16 -11.40
C LEU A 174 3.11 3.09 -12.11
N ILE A 175 3.57 3.98 -13.00
CA ILE A 175 2.69 4.83 -13.80
C ILE A 175 1.73 3.98 -14.63
N ARG A 176 2.25 2.95 -15.32
CA ARG A 176 1.43 2.00 -16.09
C ARG A 176 0.45 1.23 -15.19
N THR A 177 0.90 0.79 -14.02
CA THR A 177 0.05 0.13 -13.00
C THR A 177 -1.17 0.99 -12.69
N TYR A 178 -0.95 2.28 -12.43
CA TYR A 178 -2.00 3.22 -12.09
C TYR A 178 -2.98 3.41 -13.25
N ILE A 179 -2.48 3.68 -14.46
CA ILE A 179 -3.32 3.89 -15.65
C ILE A 179 -4.16 2.64 -15.96
N PHE A 180 -3.57 1.44 -15.95
CA PHE A 180 -4.31 0.19 -16.18
C PHE A 180 -5.36 -0.07 -15.10
N THR A 181 -5.09 0.31 -13.85
CA THR A 181 -6.09 0.22 -12.76
C THR A 181 -7.29 1.12 -13.04
N LEU A 182 -7.06 2.37 -13.46
CA LEU A 182 -8.14 3.28 -13.86
C LEU A 182 -8.95 2.77 -15.06
N GLN A 183 -8.30 2.08 -16.00
CA GLN A 183 -8.96 1.42 -17.13
C GLN A 183 -9.74 0.15 -16.72
N GLY A 184 -9.60 -0.33 -15.48
CA GLY A 184 -10.15 -1.61 -15.04
C GLY A 184 -9.43 -2.84 -15.61
N LYS A 185 -8.27 -2.68 -16.25
CA LYS A 185 -7.45 -3.76 -16.83
C LYS A 185 -6.55 -4.37 -15.75
N TYR A 186 -7.14 -5.04 -14.77
CA TYR A 186 -6.45 -5.45 -13.54
C TYR A 186 -5.33 -6.46 -13.75
N GLU A 187 -5.46 -7.39 -14.69
CA GLU A 187 -4.39 -8.34 -15.03
C GLU A 187 -3.13 -7.61 -15.49
N MET A 188 -3.31 -6.61 -16.37
CA MET A 188 -2.21 -5.78 -16.85
C MET A 188 -1.63 -4.93 -15.73
N ALA A 189 -2.47 -4.33 -14.88
CA ALA A 189 -2.02 -3.57 -13.73
C ALA A 189 -1.17 -4.43 -12.76
N LEU A 190 -1.61 -5.66 -12.49
CA LEU A 190 -0.87 -6.62 -11.66
C LEU A 190 0.46 -7.05 -12.29
N GLU A 191 0.51 -7.20 -13.61
CA GLU A 191 1.78 -7.47 -14.30
C GLU A 191 2.77 -6.31 -14.10
N GLN A 192 2.31 -5.07 -14.30
CA GLN A 192 3.18 -3.90 -14.18
C GLN A 192 3.64 -3.68 -12.74
N VAL A 193 2.78 -3.83 -11.74
CA VAL A 193 3.19 -3.61 -10.34
C VAL A 193 4.22 -4.65 -9.89
N ASN A 194 4.11 -5.89 -10.37
CA ASN A 194 5.11 -6.92 -10.12
C ASN A 194 6.47 -6.56 -10.74
N LYS A 195 6.47 -6.01 -11.96
CA LYS A 195 7.70 -5.47 -12.57
C LYS A 195 8.26 -4.30 -11.76
N ALA A 196 7.41 -3.40 -11.28
CA ALA A 196 7.81 -2.26 -10.46
C ALA A 196 8.46 -2.69 -9.14
N VAL A 197 7.90 -3.71 -8.47
CA VAL A 197 8.44 -4.33 -7.26
C VAL A 197 9.79 -4.99 -7.53
N ASN A 198 9.90 -5.77 -8.60
CA ASN A 198 11.13 -6.45 -8.98
C ASN A 198 12.25 -5.48 -9.39
N ALA A 199 11.90 -4.32 -9.95
CA ALA A 199 12.83 -3.25 -10.30
C ALA A 199 13.37 -2.47 -9.09
N GLY A 200 12.91 -2.77 -7.86
CA GLY A 200 13.60 -2.35 -6.63
C GLY A 200 12.72 -1.69 -5.57
N ASN A 201 11.45 -1.41 -5.84
CA ASN A 201 10.57 -0.80 -4.84
C ASN A 201 9.56 -1.81 -4.26
N LYS A 202 10.01 -2.53 -3.22
CA LYS A 202 9.17 -3.52 -2.51
C LYS A 202 7.89 -2.92 -1.93
N GLY A 203 7.87 -1.62 -1.61
CA GLY A 203 6.70 -0.91 -1.10
C GLY A 203 5.51 -0.95 -2.05
N TYR A 204 5.76 -1.04 -3.37
CA TYR A 204 4.71 -1.12 -4.38
C TYR A 204 3.87 -2.40 -4.31
N ASN A 205 4.30 -3.42 -3.55
CA ASN A 205 3.49 -4.62 -3.31
C ASN A 205 2.11 -4.28 -2.70
N ILE A 206 2.01 -3.20 -1.93
CA ILE A 206 0.74 -2.70 -1.38
C ILE A 206 -0.27 -2.40 -2.49
N PHE A 207 0.16 -1.76 -3.59
CA PHE A 207 -0.72 -1.51 -4.74
C PHE A 207 -1.17 -2.81 -5.41
N GLY A 208 -0.29 -3.81 -5.49
CA GLY A 208 -0.65 -5.13 -5.98
C GLY A 208 -1.75 -5.79 -5.15
N GLU A 209 -1.70 -5.68 -3.82
CA GLU A 209 -2.74 -6.20 -2.94
C GLU A 209 -4.06 -5.42 -3.06
N LEU A 210 -4.01 -4.09 -3.20
CA LEU A 210 -5.20 -3.27 -3.47
C LEU A 210 -5.88 -3.70 -4.77
N ILE A 211 -5.10 -3.88 -5.85
CA ILE A 211 -5.61 -4.29 -7.16
C ILE A 211 -6.21 -5.71 -7.10
N LYS A 212 -5.55 -6.66 -6.42
CA LYS A 212 -6.06 -8.03 -6.24
C LYS A 212 -7.41 -8.02 -5.53
N ARG A 213 -7.56 -7.23 -4.47
CA ARG A 213 -8.82 -7.13 -3.73
C ARG A 213 -9.91 -6.45 -4.57
N LYS A 214 -9.61 -5.31 -5.18
CA LYS A 214 -10.54 -4.60 -6.08
C LYS A 214 -11.04 -5.47 -7.23
N LYS A 215 -10.18 -6.32 -7.79
CA LYS A 215 -10.55 -7.31 -8.81
C LYS A 215 -11.53 -8.37 -8.29
N LYS A 216 -11.39 -8.80 -7.03
CA LYS A 216 -12.26 -9.82 -6.40
C LYS A 216 -13.65 -9.29 -6.06
N ASP A 217 -13.76 -8.00 -5.75
CA ASP A 217 -15.02 -7.36 -5.34
C ASP A 217 -15.92 -6.98 -6.54
N ARG A 218 -15.49 -7.28 -7.79
CA ARG A 218 -16.28 -7.12 -9.03
C ARG A 218 -16.81 -8.45 -9.54
#